data_AF-A0A4D7DEJ7-F1
#
_entry.id   AF-A0A4D7DEJ7-F1
#
_cell.length_a   1.000
_cell.length_b   1.000
_cell.length_c   1.000
_cell.angle_alpha   90.00
_cell.angle_beta   90.00
_cell.angle_gamma   90.00
#
_symmetry.space_group_name_H-M   'P 1'
#
loop_
_entity.id
_entity.type
_entity.pdbx_description
1 polymer ?
#
loop_
_entity_poly.entity_id
_entity_poly.type
_entity_poly.pdbx_seq_one_letter_code
_entity_poly.pdbx_strand_id
1 'polypeptide(L)' 'MTEQVDLNPPTAPRKVDGQGRELDQWGLPLNGPARIRALAKLDKPDPNVAPEAWAATAATAKGKAKTETENG' A
#
# COMPACT_ATOMS: atom_id res chain seq x y z
N MET A 1 -14.98 -20.37 20.91
CA MET A 1 -14.56 -20.26 19.50
C MET A 1 -14.84 -18.83 19.07
N THR A 2 -13.81 -18.01 18.92
CA THR A 2 -13.95 -16.63 18.47
C THR A 2 -13.70 -16.61 16.96
N GLU A 3 -14.75 -16.35 16.19
CA GLU A 3 -14.67 -16.23 14.74
C GLU A 3 -13.96 -14.91 14.39
N GLN A 4 -12.85 -14.99 13.66
CA GLN A 4 -12.09 -13.81 13.24
C GLN A 4 -12.77 -13.21 12.00
N VAL A 5 -13.58 -12.18 12.19
CA VAL A 5 -14.27 -11.48 11.10
C VAL A 5 -13.24 -10.72 10.26
N ASP A 6 -13.17 -11.06 8.97
CA ASP A 6 -12.40 -10.29 8.00
C ASP A 6 -13.12 -8.96 7.71
N LEU A 7 -12.51 -7.86 8.17
CA LEU A 7 -13.05 -6.51 8.03
C LEU A 7 -12.82 -5.91 6.63
N ASN A 8 -12.12 -6.60 5.73
CA ASN A 8 -11.81 -6.09 4.40
C ASN A 8 -11.79 -7.21 3.34
N PRO A 9 -12.97 -7.80 3.03
CA PRO A 9 -13.05 -8.86 2.03
C PRO A 9 -12.56 -8.36 0.65
N PRO A 10 -12.04 -9.24 -0.23
CA PRO A 10 -11.44 -8.84 -1.50
C PRO A 10 -12.34 -7.99 -2.42
N THR A 11 -13.65 -8.14 -2.28
CA THR A 11 -14.68 -7.44 -3.07
C THR A 11 -15.31 -6.27 -2.32
N ALA A 12 -14.81 -5.92 -1.14
CA ALA A 12 -15.30 -4.78 -0.38
C ALA A 12 -15.16 -3.48 -1.20
N PRO A 13 -16.15 -2.58 -1.14
CA PRO A 13 -16.00 -1.22 -1.66
C PRO A 13 -14.78 -0.53 -1.05
N ARG A 14 -14.09 0.29 -1.84
CA ARG A 14 -12.97 1.09 -1.33
C ARG A 14 -13.46 2.10 -0.30
N LYS A 15 -12.60 2.38 0.69
CA LYS A 15 -12.82 3.48 1.63
C LYS A 15 -12.83 4.81 0.86
N VAL A 16 -13.66 5.74 1.30
CA VAL A 16 -13.74 7.10 0.76
C VAL A 16 -13.42 8.13 1.86
N ASP A 17 -12.85 9.27 1.48
CA ASP A 17 -12.65 10.40 2.39
C ASP A 17 -13.90 11.28 2.54
N GLY A 18 -13.84 12.29 3.41
CA GLY A 18 -14.93 13.25 3.62
C GLY A 18 -15.25 14.13 2.40
N GLN A 19 -14.48 14.04 1.32
CA GLN A 19 -14.73 14.69 0.04
C GLN A 19 -15.25 13.71 -1.03
N GLY A 20 -15.51 12.45 -0.66
CA GLY A 20 -16.00 11.40 -1.55
C GLY A 20 -14.95 10.77 -2.46
N ARG A 21 -13.65 10.98 -2.21
CA ARG A 21 -12.58 10.39 -3.02
C ARG A 21 -12.21 9.01 -2.50
N GLU A 22 -12.04 8.05 -3.40
CA GLU A 22 -11.54 6.72 -3.06
C GLU A 22 -10.12 6.79 -2.50
N LEU A 23 -9.89 6.00 -1.47
CA LEU A 23 -8.61 5.85 -0.78
C LEU A 23 -7.98 4.50 -1.10
N ASP A 24 -6.65 4.47 -1.11
CA ASP A 24 -5.88 3.23 -1.14
C ASP A 24 -5.75 2.60 0.26
N GLN A 25 -5.06 1.46 0.32
CA GLN A 25 -4.83 0.71 1.55
C GLN A 25 -4.02 1.47 2.61
N TRP A 26 -3.35 2.57 2.25
CA TRP A 26 -2.62 3.45 3.16
C TRP A 26 -3.41 4.70 3.54
N GLY A 27 -4.68 4.80 3.13
CA GLY A 27 -5.53 5.95 3.41
C GLY A 27 -5.19 7.18 2.56
N LEU A 28 -4.45 7.02 1.47
CA LEU A 28 -4.13 8.10 0.53
C LEU A 28 -5.15 8.14 -0.60
N PRO A 29 -5.40 9.31 -1.21
CA PRO A 29 -6.21 9.40 -2.42
C PRO A 29 -5.69 8.43 -3.50
N LEU A 30 -6.60 7.67 -4.10
CA LEU A 30 -6.24 6.59 -5.01
C LEU A 30 -5.39 7.10 -6.19
N ASN A 31 -5.72 8.26 -6.74
CA ASN A 31 -5.05 8.81 -7.92
C ASN A 31 -5.16 10.35 -8.01
N GLY A 32 -4.48 10.91 -9.02
CA GLY A 32 -4.61 12.31 -9.44
C GLY A 32 -3.92 13.34 -8.53
N PRO A 33 -4.28 14.63 -8.68
CA PRO A 33 -3.62 15.74 -7.96
C PRO A 33 -3.74 15.66 -6.44
N ALA A 34 -4.79 15.03 -5.93
CA ALA A 34 -4.97 14.82 -4.49
C ALA A 34 -3.91 13.86 -3.92
N ARG A 35 -3.58 12.79 -4.65
CA ARG A 35 -2.50 11.85 -4.29
C ARG A 35 -1.15 12.55 -4.26
N ILE A 36 -0.84 13.32 -5.30
CA ILE A 36 0.41 14.09 -5.41
C ILE A 36 0.55 15.03 -4.20
N ARG A 37 -0.49 15.78 -3.84
CA ARG A 37 -0.48 16.67 -2.67
C ARG A 37 -0.29 15.91 -1.35
N ALA A 38 -0.92 14.74 -1.22
CA ALA A 38 -0.78 13.91 -0.02
C ALA A 38 0.65 13.34 0.11
N LEU A 39 1.24 12.90 -1.01
CA LEU A 39 2.62 12.40 -1.05
C LEU A 39 3.65 13.51 -0.82
N ALA A 40 3.42 14.71 -1.37
CA ALA A 40 4.27 15.88 -1.12
C ALA A 40 4.31 16.25 0.38
N LYS A 41 3.19 16.15 1.10
CA LYS A 41 3.15 16.35 2.56
C LYS A 41 3.94 15.30 3.34
N LEU A 42 4.11 14.10 2.76
CA LEU A 42 4.88 13.01 3.33
C LEU A 42 6.33 12.99 2.85
N ASP A 43 6.75 14.00 2.07
CA ASP A 43 8.05 14.07 1.41
C ASP A 43 8.37 12.79 0.61
N LYS A 44 7.34 12.21 -0.02
CA LYS A 44 7.47 11.02 -0.87
C LYS A 44 7.17 11.37 -2.33
N PRO A 45 7.95 10.85 -3.29
CA PRO A 45 7.66 11.04 -4.71
C PRO A 45 6.42 10.24 -5.13
N ASP A 46 5.69 10.70 -6.16
CA ASP A 46 4.57 9.95 -6.72
C ASP A 46 5.09 8.72 -7.49
N PRO A 47 4.71 7.49 -7.13
CA PRO A 47 5.15 6.29 -7.85
C PRO A 47 4.70 6.23 -9.31
N ASN A 48 3.67 6.98 -9.72
CA ASN A 48 3.32 7.09 -11.14
C ASN A 48 4.30 7.97 -11.93
N VAL A 49 5.00 8.89 -11.27
CA VAL A 49 5.91 9.87 -11.90
C VAL A 49 7.37 9.48 -11.71
N ALA A 50 7.71 8.95 -10.54
CA ALA A 50 9.05 8.49 -10.17
C ALA A 50 8.97 7.05 -9.61
N PRO A 51 8.60 6.06 -10.46
CA PRO A 51 8.51 4.66 -10.05
C PRO A 51 9.85 4.11 -9.52
N GLU A 52 10.98 4.59 -10.02
CA GLU A 52 12.32 4.21 -9.60
C GLU A 52 12.61 4.52 -8.14
N ALA A 53 12.05 5.60 -7.59
CA ALA A 53 12.19 5.95 -6.18
C ALA A 53 11.48 4.96 -5.24
N TRP A 54 10.58 4.14 -5.78
CA TRP A 54 9.84 3.09 -5.07
C TRP A 54 10.32 1.67 -5.42
N ALA A 55 11.26 1.51 -6.36
CA ALA A 55 11.76 0.21 -6.80
C ALA A 55 12.56 -0.54 -5.72
N ALA A 56 13.16 0.18 -4.77
CA ALA A 56 14.00 -0.40 -3.72
C ALA A 56 13.22 -1.30 -2.72
N THR A 57 11.94 -1.03 -2.48
CA THR A 57 11.12 -1.81 -1.53
C THR A 57 10.53 -3.08 -2.13
N ALA A 58 10.39 -3.17 -3.45
CA ALA A 58 9.88 -4.37 -4.12
C ALA A 58 10.89 -5.54 -4.10
N ALA A 59 12.19 -5.24 -4.09
CA ALA A 59 13.24 -6.24 -4.04
C ALA A 59 13.33 -6.95 -2.68
N THR A 60 13.04 -6.27 -1.56
CA THR A 60 13.05 -6.88 -0.22
C THR A 60 11.79 -7.73 0.05
N ALA A 61 10.67 -7.47 -0.63
CA ALA A 61 9.45 -8.27 -0.48
C ALA A 61 9.52 -9.64 -1.22
N LYS A 62 10.34 -9.76 -2.27
CA LYS A 62 10.61 -11.04 -2.95
C LYS A 62 11.76 -11.86 -2.36
N GLY A 63 12.49 -11.31 -1.38
CA GLY A 63 13.69 -11.94 -0.79
C GLY A 63 13.46 -12.73 0.51
N LYS A 64 12.23 -12.83 1.04
CA LYS A 64 11.91 -13.70 2.20
C LYS A 64 10.96 -14.84 1.80
N ALA A 65 11.40 -15.68 0.87
CA ALA A 65 10.85 -17.02 0.69
C ALA A 65 12.01 -17.94 0.28
N LYS A 66 12.30 -18.96 1.10
CA LYS A 66 13.50 -19.84 1.10
C LYS A 66 14.76 -19.13 1.60
N THR A 67 15.43 -19.51 2.69
CA THR A 67 15.70 -20.85 3.24
C THR A 67 16.00 -20.75 4.74
N GLU A 68 15.29 -21.50 5.57
CA GLU A 68 15.83 -21.99 6.85
C GLU A 68 15.59 -23.50 6.86
N THR A 69 16.50 -24.21 6.19
CA THR A 69 16.71 -25.64 6.34
C THR A 69 18.07 -25.76 6.99
N GLU A 70 18.07 -26.25 8.24
CA GLU A 70 19.11 -27.09 8.84
C GLU A 70 20.55 -26.54 8.90
N ASN A 71 21.06 -26.32 10.13
CA ASN A 71 22.25 -27.00 10.67
C ASN A 71 22.63 -26.43 12.05
N GLY A 72 22.79 -27.33 13.04
CA GLY A 72 23.30 -27.05 14.37
C GLY A 72 22.87 -28.07 15.40
#